data_AF-A0A1C6G5C1-F1
#
_entry.id   AF-A0A1C6G5C1-F1
#
_cell.length_a   1.000
_cell.length_b   1.000
_cell.length_c   1.000
_cell.angle_alpha   90.00
_cell.angle_beta   90.00
_cell.angle_gamma   90.00
#
_symmetry.space_group_name_H-M   'P 1'
#
loop_
_entity.id
_entity.type
_entity.pdbx_description
1 polymer ?
#
loop_
_entity_poly.entity_id
_entity_poly.type
_entity_poly.pdbx_seq_one_letter_code
_entity_poly.pdbx_strand_id
1 'polypeptide(L)'
;MKHLSENLEKVVEAFLEKNVPEETKHDFIIAAIHFNINLNVCTKYDLMRIDRKAKELADVEKNEILTNAAIYSYALFRAINHNEVPEGDIVKIKSALMNISTCITEYMTYRIDENTLNKQLYDELLELGI
;
A
#
# COMPACT_ATOMS: atom_id res chain seq x y z
N MET A 1 4.28 -12.68 -11.32
CA MET A 1 5.00 -12.07 -10.18
C MET A 1 6.06 -11.08 -10.62
N LYS A 2 7.20 -11.50 -11.20
CA LYS A 2 8.31 -10.58 -11.50
C LYS A 2 7.93 -9.36 -12.36
N HIS A 3 7.28 -9.56 -13.50
CA HIS A 3 6.85 -8.45 -14.38
C HIS A 3 5.78 -7.53 -13.78
N LEU A 4 4.91 -8.05 -12.91
CA LEU A 4 3.90 -7.25 -12.21
C LEU A 4 4.56 -6.33 -11.17
N SER A 5 5.55 -6.88 -10.46
CA SER A 5 6.38 -6.13 -9.51
C SER A 5 7.11 -4.99 -10.22
N GLU A 6 7.71 -5.26 -11.38
CA GLU A 6 8.41 -4.25 -12.20
C GLU A 6 7.46 -3.16 -12.74
N ASN A 7 6.20 -3.49 -13.04
CA ASN A 7 5.20 -2.49 -13.47
C ASN A 7 4.76 -1.61 -12.30
N LEU A 8 4.47 -2.23 -11.16
CA LEU A 8 4.07 -1.52 -9.94
C LEU A 8 5.17 -0.56 -9.47
N GLU A 9 6.41 -1.05 -9.43
CA GLU A 9 7.60 -0.29 -9.04
C GLU A 9 7.72 0.98 -9.89
N LYS A 10 7.66 0.87 -11.23
CA LYS A 10 7.71 2.04 -12.13
C LYS A 10 6.61 3.06 -11.88
N VAL A 11 5.38 2.61 -11.60
CA VAL A 11 4.26 3.50 -11.31
C VAL A 11 4.50 4.24 -9.99
N VAL A 12 4.99 3.53 -8.98
CA VAL A 12 5.31 4.08 -7.66
C VAL A 12 6.48 5.04 -7.73
N GLU A 13 7.58 4.69 -8.40
CA GLU A 13 8.74 5.56 -8.62
C GLU A 13 8.33 6.85 -9.31
N ALA A 14 7.60 6.77 -10.42
CA ALA A 14 7.12 7.94 -11.14
C ALA A 14 6.20 8.83 -10.28
N PHE A 15 5.38 8.22 -9.42
CA PHE A 15 4.56 8.95 -8.46
C PHE A 15 5.42 9.66 -7.41
N LEU A 16 6.39 8.97 -6.81
CA LEU A 16 7.27 9.53 -5.78
C LEU A 16 8.13 10.68 -6.35
N GLU A 17 8.78 10.48 -7.50
CA GLU A 17 9.61 11.50 -8.14
C GLU A 17 8.83 12.79 -8.46
N LYS A 18 7.57 12.64 -8.88
CA LYS A 18 6.72 13.78 -9.23
C LYS A 18 6.16 14.51 -8.01
N ASN A 19 5.84 13.80 -6.93
CA ASN A 19 4.98 14.32 -5.86
C ASN A 19 5.64 14.41 -4.48
N VAL A 20 6.78 13.75 -4.26
CA VAL A 20 7.38 13.59 -2.93
C VAL A 20 8.85 14.02 -2.97
N PRO A 21 9.22 15.12 -2.27
CA PRO A 21 10.62 15.53 -2.12
C PRO A 21 11.47 14.41 -1.55
N GLU A 22 12.69 14.26 -2.06
CA GLU A 22 13.61 13.17 -1.71
C GLU A 22 13.79 13.04 -0.19
N GLU A 23 14.00 14.17 0.48
CA GLU A 23 14.21 14.26 1.93
C GLU A 23 13.00 13.83 2.78
N THR A 24 11.82 13.70 2.16
CA THR A 24 10.57 13.28 2.83
C THR A 24 10.08 11.89 2.41
N LYS A 25 10.75 11.21 1.46
CA LYS A 25 10.30 9.93 0.92
C LYS A 25 10.12 8.86 2.00
N HIS A 26 11.06 8.78 2.94
CA HIS A 26 10.99 7.84 4.05
C HIS A 26 9.74 8.06 4.92
N ASP A 27 9.50 9.30 5.36
CA ASP A 27 8.32 9.65 6.16
C ASP A 27 7.02 9.43 5.38
N PHE A 28 7.04 9.69 4.07
CA PHE A 28 5.91 9.44 3.18
C PHE A 28 5.57 7.95 3.09
N ILE A 29 6.57 7.07 2.96
CA ILE A 29 6.36 5.61 2.96
C ILE A 29 5.66 5.17 4.25
N ILE A 30 6.16 5.65 5.40
CA ILE A 30 5.54 5.35 6.69
C ILE A 30 4.08 5.82 6.70
N ALA A 31 3.80 7.04 6.23
CA ALA A 31 2.45 7.57 6.18
C ALA A 31 1.54 6.77 5.23
N ALA A 32 2.05 6.31 4.08
CA ALA A 32 1.33 5.47 3.13
C ALA A 32 0.96 4.10 3.73
N ILE A 33 1.87 3.49 4.51
CA ILE A 33 1.56 2.26 5.26
C ILE A 33 0.44 2.53 6.26
N HIS A 34 0.54 3.60 7.05
CA HIS A 34 -0.50 3.96 8.04
C HIS A 34 -1.85 4.28 7.41
N PHE A 35 -1.86 4.92 6.23
CA PHE A 35 -3.07 5.20 5.47
C PHE A 35 -3.90 3.93 5.20
N ASN A 36 -3.21 2.80 4.98
CA ASN A 36 -3.85 1.52 4.69
C ASN A 36 -4.32 0.75 5.94
N ILE A 37 -4.07 1.26 7.15
CA ILE A 37 -4.44 0.56 8.38
C ILE A 37 -5.92 0.77 8.70
N ASN A 38 -6.67 -0.32 8.78
CA ASN A 38 -8.04 -0.32 9.25
C ASN A 38 -8.06 -0.23 10.79
N LEU A 39 -8.12 1.01 11.28
CA LEU A 39 -8.12 1.31 12.72
C LEU A 39 -9.30 0.67 13.48
N ASN A 40 -10.41 0.35 12.81
CA ASN A 40 -11.59 -0.22 13.46
C ASN A 40 -11.35 -1.64 14.00
N VAL A 41 -10.33 -2.34 13.52
CA VAL A 41 -10.00 -3.71 13.93
C VAL A 41 -8.68 -3.82 14.70
N CYS A 42 -8.09 -2.67 15.04
CA CYS A 42 -6.82 -2.57 15.75
C CYS A 42 -7.03 -2.24 17.23
N THR A 43 -6.33 -2.94 18.10
CA THR A 43 -6.17 -2.56 19.51
C THR A 43 -5.08 -1.51 19.67
N LYS A 44 -5.00 -0.87 20.84
CA LYS A 44 -3.88 0.05 21.16
C LYS A 44 -2.50 -0.62 21.04
N TYR A 45 -2.40 -1.90 21.42
CA TYR A 45 -1.15 -2.65 21.28
C TYR A 45 -0.79 -2.93 19.83
N ASP A 46 -1.79 -3.12 18.96
CA ASP A 46 -1.58 -3.26 17.54
C ASP A 46 -1.00 -1.98 16.95
N LEU A 47 -1.54 -0.81 17.30
CA LEU A 47 -1.03 0.48 16.81
C LEU A 47 0.45 0.68 17.13
N MET A 48 0.86 0.39 18.37
CA MET A 48 2.28 0.49 18.76
C MET A 48 3.19 -0.46 17.96
N ARG A 49 2.69 -1.66 17.62
CA ARG A 49 3.44 -2.63 16.79
C ARG A 49 3.52 -2.18 15.35
N ILE A 50 2.43 -1.64 14.82
CA ILE A 50 2.34 -1.08 13.46
C ILE A 50 3.35 0.04 13.30
N ASP A 51 3.38 1.02 14.21
CA ASP A 51 4.32 2.15 14.16
C ASP A 51 5.79 1.68 14.05
N ARG A 52 6.15 0.68 14.86
CA ARG A 52 7.51 0.12 14.85
C ARG A 52 7.80 -0.61 13.54
N LYS A 53 6.90 -1.50 13.11
CA LYS A 53 7.07 -2.30 11.90
C LYS A 53 7.09 -1.44 10.63
N ALA A 54 6.30 -0.36 10.58
CA ALA A 54 6.28 0.56 9.44
C ALA A 54 7.64 1.25 9.23
N LYS A 55 8.29 1.69 10.33
CA LYS A 55 9.65 2.25 10.29
C LYS A 55 10.67 1.21 9.79
N GLU A 56 10.60 -0.01 10.32
CA GLU A 56 11.48 -1.11 9.89
C GLU A 56 11.33 -1.45 8.40
N LEU A 57 10.13 -1.35 7.83
CA LEU A 57 9.90 -1.62 6.40
C LEU A 57 10.38 -0.45 5.53
N ALA A 58 10.20 0.79 5.99
CA ALA A 58 10.63 1.99 5.28
C ALA A 58 12.15 2.18 5.24
N ASP A 59 12.90 1.64 6.22
CA ASP A 59 14.35 1.79 6.33
C ASP A 59 15.16 0.78 5.50
N VAL A 60 14.60 -0.40 5.18
CA VAL A 60 15.41 -1.59 4.83
C VAL A 60 15.11 -2.15 3.43
N GLU A 61 14.33 -1.46 2.59
CA GLU A 61 13.77 -2.03 1.34
C GLU A 61 13.14 -3.43 1.57
N LYS A 62 12.72 -3.72 2.81
CA LYS A 62 12.16 -5.01 3.17
C LYS A 62 10.70 -5.03 2.75
N ASN A 63 10.35 -6.05 1.97
CA ASN A 63 9.02 -6.25 1.40
C ASN A 63 8.57 -5.10 0.48
N GLU A 64 9.29 -4.99 -0.63
CA GLU A 64 9.04 -4.04 -1.71
C GLU A 64 7.58 -4.06 -2.22
N ILE A 65 6.96 -5.24 -2.27
CA ILE A 65 5.56 -5.40 -2.69
C ILE A 65 4.60 -4.67 -1.75
N LEU A 66 4.76 -4.81 -0.42
CA LEU A 66 3.90 -4.11 0.54
C LEU A 66 4.06 -2.60 0.41
N THR A 67 5.30 -2.13 0.39
CA THR A 67 5.61 -0.69 0.35
C THR A 67 5.04 -0.08 -0.92
N ASN A 68 5.28 -0.72 -2.06
CA ASN A 68 4.75 -0.27 -3.35
C ASN A 68 3.22 -0.34 -3.40
N ALA A 69 2.61 -1.40 -2.89
CA ALA A 69 1.15 -1.52 -2.80
C ALA A 69 0.53 -0.43 -1.91
N ALA A 70 1.18 -0.09 -0.79
CA ALA A 70 0.72 0.94 0.13
C ALA A 70 0.79 2.35 -0.49
N ILE A 71 1.87 2.65 -1.22
CA ILE A 71 2.00 3.92 -1.95
C ILE A 71 1.01 3.98 -3.10
N TYR A 72 0.89 2.90 -3.87
CA TYR A 72 -0.03 2.83 -5.00
C TYR A 72 -1.49 2.99 -4.57
N SER A 73 -1.89 2.34 -3.47
CA SER A 73 -3.25 2.49 -2.93
C SER A 73 -3.53 3.92 -2.49
N TYR A 74 -2.56 4.59 -1.86
CA TYR A 74 -2.66 6.01 -1.52
C TYR A 74 -2.80 6.87 -2.78
N ALA A 75 -1.96 6.66 -3.80
CA ALA A 75 -2.00 7.39 -5.05
C ALA A 75 -3.35 7.23 -5.77
N LEU A 76 -3.87 6.00 -5.86
CA LEU A 76 -5.19 5.72 -6.43
C LEU A 76 -6.32 6.40 -5.65
N PHE A 77 -6.27 6.37 -4.32
CA PHE A 77 -7.25 7.07 -3.49
C PHE A 77 -7.25 8.58 -3.77
N ARG A 78 -6.06 9.18 -3.93
CA ARG A 78 -5.93 10.60 -4.31
C ARG A 78 -6.50 10.86 -5.70
N ALA A 79 -6.18 10.02 -6.69
CA ALA A 79 -6.70 10.16 -8.04
C ALA A 79 -8.24 10.12 -8.09
N ILE A 80 -8.87 9.20 -7.32
CA ILE A 80 -10.34 9.17 -7.17
C ILE A 80 -10.86 10.50 -6.60
N ASN A 81 -10.27 10.99 -5.51
CA ASN A 81 -10.74 12.22 -4.86
C ASN A 81 -10.51 13.49 -5.71
N HIS A 82 -9.60 13.43 -6.67
CA HIS A 82 -9.34 14.50 -7.64
C HIS A 82 -10.11 14.32 -8.96
N ASN A 83 -11.00 13.32 -9.07
CA ASN A 83 -11.76 12.98 -10.28
C ASN A 83 -10.87 12.67 -11.50
N GLU A 84 -9.70 12.09 -11.25
CA GLU A 84 -8.73 11.69 -12.28
C GLU A 84 -8.96 10.25 -12.78
N VAL A 85 -10.00 9.58 -12.26
CA VAL A 85 -10.37 8.19 -12.57
C VAL A 85 -11.76 8.17 -13.20
N PRO A 86 -11.99 7.41 -14.29
CA PRO A 86 -13.31 7.26 -14.89
C PRO A 86 -14.34 6.71 -13.89
N GLU A 87 -15.55 7.25 -13.88
CA GLU A 87 -16.61 6.85 -12.94
C GLU A 87 -16.90 5.34 -12.94
N GLY A 88 -16.81 4.70 -14.12
CA GLY A 88 -17.03 3.26 -14.27
C GLY A 88 -16.02 2.38 -13.52
N ASP A 89 -14.82 2.89 -13.25
CA ASP A 89 -13.75 2.15 -12.58
C ASP A 89 -13.71 2.39 -11.07
N ILE A 90 -14.39 3.45 -10.57
CA ILE A 90 -14.31 3.87 -9.16
C ILE A 90 -14.74 2.76 -8.20
N VAL A 91 -15.82 2.04 -8.51
CA VAL A 91 -16.34 0.97 -7.62
C VAL A 91 -15.32 -0.17 -7.51
N LYS A 92 -14.77 -0.59 -8.64
CA LYS A 92 -13.74 -1.64 -8.71
C LYS A 92 -12.50 -1.22 -7.91
N ILE A 93 -12.00 0.00 -8.14
CA ILE A 93 -10.82 0.51 -7.45
C ILE A 93 -11.08 0.62 -5.94
N LYS A 94 -12.23 1.14 -5.52
CA LYS A 94 -12.57 1.20 -4.08
C LYS A 94 -12.60 -0.17 -3.43
N SER A 95 -13.12 -1.19 -4.11
CA SER A 95 -13.10 -2.57 -3.61
C SER A 95 -11.67 -3.06 -3.41
N ALA A 96 -10.81 -2.92 -4.41
CA ALA A 96 -9.41 -3.32 -4.31
C ALA A 96 -8.66 -2.54 -3.21
N LEU A 97 -8.91 -1.24 -3.05
CA LEU A 97 -8.33 -0.44 -1.96
C LEU A 97 -8.72 -0.97 -0.58
N MET A 98 -9.97 -1.40 -0.39
CA MET A 98 -10.42 -2.02 0.86
C MET A 98 -9.73 -3.36 1.13
N ASN A 99 -9.54 -4.18 0.09
CA ASN A 99 -8.87 -5.45 0.19
C ASN A 99 -7.37 -5.28 0.51
N ILE A 100 -6.68 -4.37 -0.19
CA ILE A 100 -5.28 -4.00 0.10
C ILE A 100 -5.15 -3.52 1.55
N SER A 101 -6.04 -2.62 2.00
CA SER A 101 -6.07 -2.13 3.38
C SER A 101 -6.23 -3.28 4.38
N THR A 102 -7.11 -4.24 4.10
CA THR A 102 -7.32 -5.42 4.94
C THR A 102 -6.06 -6.28 5.02
N CYS A 103 -5.46 -6.62 3.88
CA CYS A 103 -4.25 -7.44 3.80
C CYS A 103 -3.08 -6.79 4.55
N ILE A 104 -2.84 -5.50 4.32
CA ILE A 104 -1.80 -4.74 5.03
C ILE A 104 -2.10 -4.72 6.52
N THR A 105 -3.33 -4.46 6.94
CA THR A 105 -3.70 -4.45 8.37
C THR A 105 -3.45 -5.80 9.03
N GLU A 106 -3.83 -6.90 8.39
CA GLU A 106 -3.62 -8.26 8.91
C GLU A 106 -2.13 -8.60 9.04
N TYR A 107 -1.32 -8.24 8.04
CA TYR A 107 0.13 -8.46 8.11
C TYR A 107 0.78 -7.59 9.18
N MET A 108 0.41 -6.32 9.26
CA MET A 108 0.98 -5.38 10.23
C MET A 108 0.59 -5.73 11.67
N THR A 109 -0.51 -6.46 11.85
CA THR A 109 -0.94 -7.05 13.14
C THR A 109 -0.53 -8.51 13.36
N TYR A 110 0.33 -9.06 12.49
CA TYR A 110 0.85 -10.44 12.56
C TYR A 110 -0.22 -11.54 12.49
N ARG A 111 -1.38 -11.26 11.88
CA ARG A 111 -2.44 -12.26 11.64
C ARG A 111 -2.13 -13.15 10.42
N ILE A 112 -1.39 -12.61 9.46
CA ILE A 112 -0.89 -13.34 8.28
C ILE A 112 0.63 -13.20 8.16
N ASP A 113 1.25 -14.18 7.50
CA ASP A 113 2.67 -14.13 7.15
C ASP A 113 2.92 -13.37 5.84
N GLU A 114 4.20 -13.15 5.54
CA GLU A 114 4.65 -12.42 4.34
C GLU A 114 4.29 -13.13 3.02
N ASN A 115 4.30 -14.46 2.98
CA ASN A 115 3.94 -15.19 1.76
C ASN A 115 2.45 -15.01 1.44
N THR A 116 1.62 -15.08 2.47
CA THR A 116 0.17 -14.87 2.38
C THR A 116 -0.14 -13.44 1.95
N LEU A 117 0.50 -12.47 2.58
CA LEU A 117 0.43 -11.06 2.19
C LEU A 117 0.79 -10.86 0.72
N ASN A 118 1.97 -11.33 0.29
CA ASN A 118 2.47 -11.10 -1.07
C ASN A 118 1.55 -11.72 -2.12
N LYS A 119 0.97 -12.89 -1.83
CA LYS A 119 -0.02 -13.52 -2.70
C LYS A 119 -1.30 -12.69 -2.79
N GLN A 120 -1.87 -12.27 -1.66
CA GLN A 120 -3.09 -11.49 -1.65
C GLN A 120 -2.92 -10.13 -2.34
N LEU A 121 -1.84 -9.40 -2.03
CA LEU A 121 -1.54 -8.14 -2.71
C LEU A 121 -1.34 -8.32 -4.22
N TYR A 122 -0.69 -9.40 -4.63
CA TYR A 122 -0.52 -9.72 -6.05
C TYR A 122 -1.86 -9.91 -6.77
N ASP A 123 -2.78 -10.67 -6.16
CA ASP A 123 -4.10 -10.92 -6.74
C ASP A 123 -4.89 -9.61 -6.90
N GLU A 124 -4.89 -8.73 -5.88
CA GLU A 124 -5.57 -7.42 -5.93
C GLU A 124 -4.95 -6.46 -6.96
N LEU A 125 -3.62 -6.43 -7.07
CA LEU A 125 -2.92 -5.58 -8.05
C LEU A 125 -3.18 -6.04 -9.48
N LEU A 126 -3.25 -7.35 -9.72
CA LEU A 126 -3.60 -7.91 -11.01
C LEU A 126 -5.05 -7.57 -11.40
N GLU A 127 -5.98 -7.56 -10.44
CA GLU A 127 -7.33 -7.06 -10.70
C GLU A 127 -7.32 -5.58 -11.12
N LEU A 128 -6.42 -4.77 -10.58
CA LEU A 128 -6.24 -3.36 -10.96
C LEU A 128 -5.54 -3.16 -12.31
N GLY A 129 -5.11 -4.24 -12.98
CA GLY A 129 -4.46 -4.18 -14.29
C GLY A 129 -3.01 -3.70 -14.26
N ILE A 130 -2.38 -3.77 -13.08
CA ILE A 130 -0.92 -3.64 -12.90
C ILE A 130 -0.27 -4.99 -13.16
#